data_AF-A0A0C2YRA3-F1
#
_entry.id   AF-A0A0C2YRA3-F1
#
_cell.length_a   1.000
_cell.length_b   1.000
_cell.length_c   1.000
_cell.angle_alpha   90.00
_cell.angle_beta   90.00
_cell.angle_gamma   90.00
#
_symmetry.space_group_name_H-M   'P 1'
#
loop_
_entity.id
_entity.type
_entity.pdbx_description
1 polymer ?
#
loop_
_entity_poly.entity_id
_entity_poly.type
_entity_poly.pdbx_seq_one_letter_code
_entity_poly.pdbx_strand_id
1 'polypeptide(L)'
;MNARWEFRLLRLWHAALAGGFLVAYVTADEDTYAMHVFAGYWVVGAILLRLALAMIGSATGPLAIHKPRLAWAKPGRNPLFAWMAAVLLVGMVVAGVTGIAADALPALEDLHEGLAEASLWLVLAHAAIIAWIFQGRRVRELLKGSAAALLVIILLAVPAAFAADAARDVIKAGYARQAGPGFSGFSAERGRALFESKNTASPDYASCTTCHTSDPTRYGQHAKTGRSIQPVAVSANPKRFTDAAKVEERFDRDCQTVLGRACSATEKGDYIAYMESK
;
A
#
# COMPACT_ATOMS: atom_id res chain seq x y z
N MET A 1 -10.69 9.50 36.56
CA MET A 1 -11.05 10.56 35.62
C MET A 1 -12.57 10.54 35.42
N ASN A 2 -13.23 11.68 35.11
CA ASN A 2 -14.67 11.64 34.84
C ASN A 2 -14.96 11.16 33.41
N ALA A 3 -16.15 10.58 33.19
CA ALA A 3 -16.50 9.95 31.91
C ALA A 3 -16.52 10.93 30.73
N ARG A 4 -16.83 12.22 30.95
CA ARG A 4 -16.83 13.25 29.91
C ARG A 4 -15.42 13.47 29.34
N TRP A 5 -14.42 13.57 30.21
CA TRP A 5 -13.03 13.70 29.80
C TRP A 5 -12.51 12.44 29.14
N GLU A 6 -12.83 11.27 29.67
CA GLU A 6 -12.47 9.98 29.04
C GLU A 6 -13.01 9.85 27.61
N PHE A 7 -14.25 10.25 27.37
CA PHE A 7 -14.83 10.27 26.02
C PHE A 7 -14.14 11.26 25.08
N ARG A 8 -13.80 12.45 25.57
CA ARG A 8 -13.09 13.47 24.77
C ARG A 8 -11.72 12.96 24.36
N LEU A 9 -10.96 12.42 25.31
CA LEU A 9 -9.64 11.84 25.06
C LEU A 9 -9.72 10.68 24.06
N LEU A 10 -10.71 9.80 24.19
CA LEU A 10 -10.90 8.70 23.25
C LEU A 10 -11.20 9.19 21.82
N ARG A 11 -12.02 10.25 21.66
CA ARG A 11 -12.31 10.83 20.34
C ARG A 11 -11.11 11.52 19.72
N LEU A 12 -10.36 12.28 20.51
CA LEU A 12 -9.13 12.93 20.05
C LEU A 12 -8.09 11.88 19.63
N TRP A 13 -7.93 10.84 20.44
CA TRP A 13 -7.08 9.71 20.11
C TRP A 13 -7.53 9.02 18.81
N HIS A 14 -8.82 8.76 18.66
CA HIS A 14 -9.35 8.12 17.45
C HIS A 14 -9.09 8.99 16.20
N ALA A 15 -9.30 10.30 16.29
CA ALA A 15 -9.01 11.22 15.20
C ALA A 15 -7.51 11.25 14.86
N ALA A 16 -6.64 11.26 15.88
CA ALA A 16 -5.19 11.21 15.69
C ALA A 16 -4.73 9.90 15.03
N LEU A 17 -5.27 8.76 15.47
CA LEU A 17 -4.96 7.45 14.89
C LEU A 17 -5.46 7.35 13.44
N ALA A 18 -6.73 7.70 13.20
CA ALA A 18 -7.33 7.59 11.87
C ALA A 18 -6.70 8.55 10.86
N GLY A 19 -6.42 9.79 11.26
CA GLY A 19 -5.73 10.76 10.44
C GLY A 19 -4.30 10.33 10.12
N GLY A 20 -3.54 9.88 11.12
CA GLY A 20 -2.19 9.35 10.92
C GLY A 20 -2.17 8.13 10.00
N PHE A 21 -3.12 7.21 10.18
CA PHE A 21 -3.26 6.03 9.32
C PHE A 21 -3.55 6.43 7.86
N LEU A 22 -4.49 7.35 7.65
CA LEU A 22 -4.83 7.82 6.30
C LEU A 22 -3.63 8.46 5.61
N VAL A 23 -2.92 9.35 6.30
CA VAL A 23 -1.71 10.00 5.76
C VAL A 23 -0.66 8.94 5.44
N ALA A 24 -0.35 8.04 6.38
CA ALA A 24 0.61 6.97 6.15
C ALA A 24 0.25 6.14 4.90
N TYR A 25 -1.03 5.78 4.74
CA TYR A 25 -1.47 4.98 3.60
C TYR A 25 -1.31 5.72 2.26
N VAL A 26 -1.76 6.98 2.17
CA VAL A 26 -1.74 7.72 0.89
C VAL A 26 -0.36 8.24 0.49
N THR A 27 0.59 8.30 1.43
CA THR A 27 1.96 8.77 1.17
C THR A 27 2.99 7.64 1.07
N ALA A 28 2.56 6.38 0.97
CA ALA A 28 3.45 5.22 0.93
C ALA A 28 4.38 5.16 -0.31
N ASP A 29 4.18 6.06 -1.26
CA ASP A 29 4.99 6.17 -2.48
C ASP A 29 6.42 6.68 -2.19
N GLU A 30 7.34 6.43 -3.13
CA GLU A 30 8.78 6.70 -3.01
C GLU A 30 9.09 8.20 -2.81
N ASP A 31 8.32 9.09 -3.44
CA ASP A 31 8.49 10.54 -3.38
C ASP A 31 7.98 11.19 -2.10
N THR A 32 6.94 10.59 -1.49
CA THR A 32 6.32 11.10 -0.26
C THR A 32 6.67 10.25 0.97
N TYR A 33 7.68 9.37 0.82
CA TYR A 33 8.05 8.38 1.81
C TYR A 33 8.43 8.99 3.17
N ALA A 34 9.05 10.17 3.20
CA ALA A 34 9.34 10.86 4.47
C ALA A 34 8.06 11.15 5.28
N MET A 35 6.96 11.51 4.60
CA MET A 35 5.65 11.71 5.22
C MET A 35 5.05 10.37 5.67
N HIS A 36 5.23 9.30 4.89
CA HIS A 36 4.79 7.96 5.28
C HIS A 36 5.47 7.49 6.56
N VAL A 37 6.80 7.61 6.63
CA VAL A 37 7.57 7.24 7.81
C VAL A 37 7.12 8.06 9.03
N PHE A 38 7.03 9.39 8.89
CA PHE A 38 6.55 10.26 9.97
C PHE A 38 5.14 9.85 10.45
N ALA A 39 4.20 9.66 9.54
CA ALA A 39 2.83 9.25 9.86
C ALA A 39 2.76 7.84 10.45
N GLY A 40 3.62 6.92 10.01
CA GLY A 40 3.79 5.58 10.58
C GLY A 40 4.22 5.64 12.06
N TYR A 41 5.26 6.43 12.37
CA TYR A 41 5.68 6.66 13.76
C TYR A 41 4.60 7.36 14.58
N TRP A 42 3.83 8.28 13.98
CA TRP A 42 2.67 8.88 14.63
C TRP A 42 1.60 7.85 14.99
N VAL A 43 1.29 6.91 14.08
CA VAL A 43 0.35 5.80 14.34
C VAL A 43 0.86 4.91 15.47
N VAL A 44 2.14 4.54 15.46
CA VAL A 44 2.76 3.76 16.55
C VAL A 44 2.65 4.51 17.88
N GLY A 45 2.97 5.81 17.90
CA GLY A 45 2.80 6.68 19.06
C GLY A 45 1.35 6.73 19.55
N ALA A 46 0.37 6.82 18.64
CA ALA A 46 -1.05 6.79 18.97
C ALA A 46 -1.46 5.44 19.57
N ILE A 47 -0.93 4.32 19.08
CA ILE A 47 -1.17 2.98 19.66
C ILE A 47 -0.61 2.91 21.09
N LEU A 48 0.62 3.35 21.31
CA LEU A 48 1.21 3.38 22.65
C LEU A 48 0.42 4.29 23.60
N LEU A 49 0.00 5.46 23.12
CA LEU A 49 -0.89 6.36 23.84
C LEU A 49 -2.22 5.68 24.19
N ARG A 50 -2.79 4.85 23.30
CA ARG A 50 -4.02 4.10 23.61
C ARG A 50 -3.87 3.20 24.80
N LEU A 51 -2.75 2.48 24.86
CA LEU A 51 -2.41 1.55 25.94
C LEU A 51 -2.18 2.32 27.24
N ALA A 52 -1.45 3.43 27.20
CA ALA A 52 -1.26 4.32 28.35
C ALA A 52 -2.58 4.88 28.89
N LEU A 53 -3.44 5.40 28.01
CA LEU A 53 -4.76 5.90 28.38
C LEU A 53 -5.66 4.81 28.99
N ALA A 54 -5.51 3.55 28.56
CA ALA A 54 -6.23 2.42 29.16
C ALA A 54 -5.81 2.12 30.60
N MET A 55 -4.55 2.38 30.95
CA MET A 55 -4.02 2.16 32.30
C MET A 55 -4.46 3.25 33.29
N ILE A 56 -4.67 4.48 32.80
CA ILE A 56 -5.01 5.65 33.63
C ILE A 56 -6.54 5.88 33.71
N GLY A 57 -7.29 5.36 32.73
CA GLY A 57 -8.74 5.45 32.68
C GLY A 57 -9.44 4.67 33.79
N SER A 58 -10.70 5.00 34.06
CA SER A 58 -11.52 4.23 35.00
C SER A 58 -11.81 2.83 34.46
N ALA A 59 -11.85 1.83 35.36
CA ALA A 59 -11.97 0.41 34.99
C ALA A 59 -13.24 0.05 34.19
N THR A 60 -14.31 0.84 34.37
CA THR A 60 -15.57 0.69 33.64
C THR A 60 -15.83 1.82 32.63
N GLY A 61 -14.89 2.76 32.51
CA GLY A 61 -15.05 3.95 31.71
C GLY A 61 -14.73 3.76 30.22
N PRO A 62 -14.95 4.80 29.40
CA PRO A 62 -14.72 4.77 27.96
C PRO A 62 -13.28 4.39 27.54
N LEU A 63 -12.28 4.68 28.37
CA LEU A 63 -10.89 4.34 28.05
C LEU A 63 -10.52 2.88 28.33
N ALA A 64 -11.33 2.16 29.10
CA ALA A 64 -11.04 0.77 29.47
C ALA A 64 -11.02 -0.15 28.24
N ILE A 65 -9.96 -0.96 28.12
CA ILE A 65 -9.86 -2.02 27.12
C ILE A 65 -10.55 -3.26 27.68
N HIS A 66 -11.64 -3.65 27.06
CA HIS A 66 -12.44 -4.78 27.50
C HIS A 66 -11.97 -6.06 26.80
N LYS A 67 -11.79 -7.13 27.56
CA LYS A 67 -11.44 -8.44 27.00
C LYS A 67 -12.58 -8.92 26.09
N PRO A 68 -12.30 -9.35 24.84
CA PRO A 68 -13.31 -9.93 23.97
C PRO A 68 -13.92 -11.17 24.63
N ARG A 69 -15.24 -11.30 24.56
CA ARG A 69 -15.97 -12.47 25.06
C ARG A 69 -16.80 -13.05 23.92
N LEU A 70 -16.84 -14.37 23.81
CA LEU A 70 -17.67 -15.09 22.81
C LEU A 70 -19.15 -15.08 23.19
N ALA A 71 -19.47 -15.03 24.50
CA ALA A 71 -20.83 -14.99 24.97
C ALA A 71 -21.44 -13.58 24.85
N TRP A 72 -22.67 -13.51 24.35
CA TRP A 72 -23.51 -12.31 24.44
C TRP A 72 -23.82 -12.02 25.91
N ALA A 73 -23.07 -11.10 26.51
CA ALA A 73 -23.32 -10.67 27.88
C ALA A 73 -24.57 -9.76 27.95
N LYS A 74 -25.02 -9.50 29.18
CA LYS A 74 -26.18 -8.70 29.62
C LYS A 74 -26.71 -7.67 28.60
N PRO A 75 -28.05 -7.42 28.56
CA PRO A 75 -28.65 -6.42 27.68
C PRO A 75 -27.91 -5.08 27.78
N GLY A 76 -27.43 -4.56 26.65
CA GLY A 76 -26.83 -3.21 26.56
C GLY A 76 -25.33 -3.13 26.19
N ARG A 77 -24.58 -4.23 26.09
CA ARG A 77 -23.21 -4.22 25.55
C ARG A 77 -23.00 -5.31 24.49
N ASN A 78 -22.92 -4.91 23.22
CA ASN A 78 -22.65 -5.84 22.12
C ASN A 78 -21.19 -6.34 22.19
N PRO A 79 -20.94 -7.66 22.38
CA PRO A 79 -19.58 -8.22 22.48
C PRO A 79 -18.74 -7.98 21.22
N LEU A 80 -19.38 -7.71 20.08
CA LEU A 80 -18.74 -7.39 18.81
C LEU A 80 -17.81 -6.17 18.91
N PHE A 81 -18.17 -5.15 19.68
CA PHE A 81 -17.32 -3.95 19.81
C PHE A 81 -15.96 -4.25 20.45
N ALA A 82 -15.91 -5.17 21.42
CA ALA A 82 -14.66 -5.58 22.05
C ALA A 82 -13.78 -6.38 21.08
N TRP A 83 -14.39 -7.27 20.28
CA TRP A 83 -13.69 -7.99 19.22
C TRP A 83 -13.17 -7.07 18.12
N MET A 84 -14.00 -6.15 17.61
CA MET A 84 -13.59 -5.18 16.59
C MET A 84 -12.41 -4.34 17.08
N ALA A 85 -12.47 -3.83 18.32
CA ALA A 85 -11.38 -3.05 18.91
C ALA A 85 -10.09 -3.88 19.05
N ALA A 86 -10.19 -5.14 19.49
CA ALA A 86 -9.03 -6.01 19.64
C ALA A 86 -8.38 -6.35 18.28
N VAL A 87 -9.18 -6.72 17.28
CA VAL A 87 -8.67 -7.07 15.94
C VAL A 87 -8.03 -5.85 15.28
N LEU A 88 -8.66 -4.67 15.34
CA LEU A 88 -8.07 -3.43 14.82
C LEU A 88 -6.77 -3.07 15.53
N LEU A 89 -6.74 -3.12 16.86
CA LEU A 89 -5.55 -2.75 17.61
C LEU A 89 -4.39 -3.70 17.31
N VAL A 90 -4.64 -5.02 17.26
CA VAL A 90 -3.64 -6.01 16.89
C VAL A 90 -3.17 -5.81 15.46
N GLY A 91 -4.10 -5.62 14.51
CA GLY A 91 -3.76 -5.37 13.10
C GLY A 91 -2.88 -4.13 12.92
N MET A 92 -3.20 -3.03 13.60
CA MET A 92 -2.39 -1.81 13.56
C MET A 92 -1.03 -1.98 14.26
N VAL A 93 -0.95 -2.72 15.37
CA VAL A 93 0.33 -3.05 16.00
C VAL A 93 1.20 -3.86 15.04
N VAL A 94 0.64 -4.88 14.41
CA VAL A 94 1.35 -5.73 13.45
C VAL A 94 1.86 -4.89 12.28
N ALA A 95 1.00 -4.07 11.65
CA ALA A 95 1.39 -3.20 10.55
C ALA A 95 2.47 -2.18 10.96
N GLY A 96 2.35 -1.56 12.15
CA GLY A 96 3.33 -0.61 12.65
C GLY A 96 4.69 -1.25 12.94
N VAL A 97 4.70 -2.44 13.55
CA VAL A 97 5.94 -3.18 13.83
C VAL A 97 6.60 -3.65 12.54
N THR A 98 5.83 -4.15 11.57
CA THR A 98 6.42 -4.54 10.28
C THR A 98 6.93 -3.36 9.49
N GLY A 99 6.32 -2.17 9.62
CA GLY A 99 6.81 -0.94 8.99
C GLY A 99 8.18 -0.53 9.54
N ILE A 100 8.31 -0.48 10.88
CA ILE A 100 9.59 -0.21 11.53
C ILE A 100 10.64 -1.25 11.15
N ALA A 101 10.25 -2.53 11.07
CA ALA A 101 11.15 -3.59 10.68
C ALA A 101 11.59 -3.49 9.21
N ALA A 102 10.70 -3.04 8.31
CA ALA A 102 11.00 -2.85 6.89
C ALA A 102 12.04 -1.72 6.66
N ASP A 103 12.02 -0.67 7.49
CA ASP A 103 13.06 0.39 7.44
C ASP A 103 14.47 -0.18 7.70
N ALA A 104 14.58 -1.21 8.56
CA ALA A 104 15.85 -1.84 8.92
C ALA A 104 16.21 -3.01 7.99
N LEU A 105 15.21 -3.71 7.45
CA LEU A 105 15.35 -4.93 6.65
C LEU A 105 14.47 -4.80 5.40
N PRO A 106 15.02 -4.34 4.26
CA PRO A 106 14.25 -4.17 3.01
C PRO A 106 13.52 -5.43 2.53
N ALA A 107 13.98 -6.62 2.92
CA ALA A 107 13.29 -7.88 2.63
C ALA A 107 11.90 -8.01 3.29
N LEU A 108 11.57 -7.16 4.27
CA LEU A 108 10.25 -7.12 4.93
C LEU A 108 9.29 -6.11 4.30
N GLU A 109 9.72 -5.35 3.28
CA GLU A 109 8.90 -4.34 2.61
C GLU A 109 7.60 -4.95 2.03
N ASP A 110 7.72 -6.07 1.30
CA ASP A 110 6.57 -6.79 0.74
C ASP A 110 5.59 -7.27 1.82
N LEU A 111 6.13 -7.74 2.96
CA LEU A 111 5.32 -8.18 4.09
C LEU A 111 4.57 -6.99 4.70
N HIS A 112 5.25 -5.86 4.87
CA HIS A 112 4.65 -4.63 5.36
C HIS A 112 3.57 -4.12 4.40
N GLU A 113 3.84 -4.07 3.08
CA GLU A 113 2.86 -3.66 2.05
C GLU A 113 1.61 -4.53 2.14
N GLY A 114 1.75 -5.86 2.12
CA GLY A 114 0.60 -6.77 2.21
C GLY A 114 -0.20 -6.64 3.51
N LEU A 115 0.48 -6.43 4.65
CA LEU A 115 -0.19 -6.19 5.94
C LEU A 115 -0.85 -4.81 5.99
N ALA A 116 -0.25 -3.78 5.39
CA ALA A 116 -0.81 -2.45 5.30
C ALA A 116 -2.08 -2.45 4.44
N GLU A 117 -2.08 -3.14 3.29
CA GLU A 117 -3.28 -3.34 2.47
C GLU A 117 -4.38 -4.08 3.25
N ALA A 118 -4.04 -5.17 3.92
CA ALA A 118 -5.00 -5.90 4.76
C ALA A 118 -5.57 -5.02 5.89
N SER A 119 -4.75 -4.14 6.47
CA SER A 119 -5.17 -3.22 7.51
C SER A 119 -6.15 -2.16 7.00
N LEU A 120 -5.99 -1.67 5.75
CA LEU A 120 -6.98 -0.78 5.14
C LEU A 120 -8.34 -1.46 5.03
N TRP A 121 -8.36 -2.69 4.50
CA TRP A 121 -9.61 -3.45 4.40
C TRP A 121 -10.27 -3.71 5.76
N LEU A 122 -9.46 -3.96 6.79
CA LEU A 122 -9.94 -4.10 8.16
C LEU A 122 -10.58 -2.80 8.68
N VAL A 123 -9.96 -1.64 8.44
CA VAL A 123 -10.50 -0.32 8.82
C VAL A 123 -11.79 -0.01 8.06
N LEU A 124 -11.86 -0.30 6.76
CA LEU A 124 -13.06 -0.12 5.95
C LEU A 124 -14.20 -1.03 6.42
N ALA A 125 -13.90 -2.29 6.73
CA ALA A 125 -14.86 -3.23 7.30
C ALA A 125 -15.39 -2.73 8.65
N HIS A 126 -14.51 -2.21 9.51
CA HIS A 126 -14.92 -1.56 10.76
C HIS A 126 -15.89 -0.40 10.51
N ALA A 127 -15.54 0.54 9.63
CA ALA A 127 -16.38 1.70 9.33
C ALA A 127 -17.75 1.27 8.78
N ALA A 128 -17.79 0.28 7.89
CA ALA A 128 -19.01 -0.28 7.32
C ALA A 128 -19.90 -0.94 8.38
N ILE A 129 -19.33 -1.75 9.28
CA ILE A 129 -20.08 -2.40 10.37
C ILE A 129 -20.65 -1.35 11.34
N ILE A 130 -19.88 -0.32 11.70
CA ILE A 130 -20.35 0.75 12.57
C ILE A 130 -21.49 1.53 11.88
N ALA A 131 -21.32 1.90 10.60
CA ALA A 131 -22.37 2.54 9.82
C ALA A 131 -23.64 1.68 9.77
N TRP A 132 -23.51 0.37 9.57
CA TRP A 132 -24.63 -0.57 9.58
C TRP A 132 -25.33 -0.65 10.95
N ILE A 133 -24.59 -0.75 12.05
CA ILE A 133 -25.18 -0.85 13.39
C ILE A 133 -25.97 0.43 13.75
N PHE A 134 -25.41 1.60 13.46
CA PHE A 134 -26.00 2.88 13.89
C PHE A 134 -26.97 3.50 12.87
N GLN A 135 -26.82 3.21 11.57
CA GLN A 135 -27.67 3.73 10.50
C GLN A 135 -28.52 2.65 9.81
N GLY A 136 -28.43 1.38 10.26
CA GLY A 136 -29.05 0.23 9.59
C GLY A 136 -30.56 0.29 9.41
N ARG A 137 -31.32 1.08 10.21
CA ARG A 137 -32.74 1.33 9.90
C ARG A 137 -32.90 2.19 8.65
N ARG A 138 -32.12 3.27 8.51
CA ARG A 138 -32.14 4.17 7.34
C ARG A 138 -31.55 3.50 6.09
N VAL A 139 -30.48 2.72 6.25
CA VAL A 139 -29.87 1.93 5.17
C VAL A 139 -30.77 0.78 4.71
N ARG A 140 -31.47 0.08 5.62
CA ARG A 140 -32.46 -0.95 5.23
C ARG A 140 -33.65 -0.37 4.47
N GLU A 141 -34.11 0.84 4.80
CA GLU A 141 -35.15 1.51 4.02
C GLU A 141 -34.64 1.97 2.64
N LEU A 142 -33.37 2.38 2.50
CA LEU A 142 -32.75 2.68 1.20
C LEU A 142 -32.53 1.42 0.34
N LEU A 143 -32.11 0.31 0.95
CA LEU A 143 -31.85 -0.96 0.25
C LEU A 143 -33.13 -1.73 -0.10
N LYS A 144 -34.27 -1.47 0.56
CA LYS A 144 -35.58 -1.99 0.13
C LYS A 144 -36.00 -1.49 -1.26
N GLY A 145 -35.37 -0.42 -1.78
CA GLY A 145 -35.55 0.06 -3.15
C GLY A 145 -34.57 -0.51 -4.17
N SER A 146 -33.61 -1.35 -3.77
CA SER A 146 -32.63 -1.95 -4.68
C SER A 146 -32.13 -3.28 -4.11
N ALA A 147 -32.98 -4.30 -4.21
CA ALA A 147 -32.56 -5.67 -3.96
C ALA A 147 -31.96 -6.28 -5.24
N ALA A 148 -30.83 -6.95 -5.05
CA ALA A 148 -30.20 -7.89 -5.97
C ALA A 148 -29.31 -7.31 -7.09
N ALA A 149 -28.11 -6.86 -6.73
CA ALA A 149 -26.90 -7.20 -7.49
C ALA A 149 -25.64 -6.93 -6.64
N LEU A 150 -24.67 -7.84 -6.76
CA LEU A 150 -23.30 -7.78 -6.25
C LEU A 150 -23.09 -7.99 -4.74
N LEU A 151 -23.15 -9.26 -4.33
CA LEU A 151 -22.23 -9.74 -3.30
C LEU A 151 -21.86 -11.21 -3.50
N VAL A 152 -21.27 -11.54 -4.66
CA VAL A 152 -20.33 -12.67 -4.77
C VAL A 152 -19.38 -12.31 -5.91
N ILE A 153 -18.16 -11.94 -5.56
CA ILE A 153 -16.89 -12.29 -6.22
C ILE A 153 -15.85 -11.66 -5.31
N ILE A 154 -15.14 -12.48 -4.56
CA ILE A 154 -13.71 -12.38 -4.25
C ILE A 154 -13.43 -13.68 -3.50
N LEU A 155 -12.96 -14.68 -4.23
CA LEU A 155 -11.98 -15.64 -3.75
C LEU A 155 -11.45 -16.42 -4.96
N LEU A 156 -10.42 -15.88 -5.61
CA LEU A 156 -9.50 -16.67 -6.43
C LEU A 156 -8.10 -16.12 -6.20
N ALA A 157 -7.46 -16.59 -5.13
CA ALA A 157 -6.02 -16.56 -5.03
C ALA A 157 -5.48 -17.70 -5.92
N VAL A 158 -4.86 -17.33 -7.05
CA VAL A 158 -4.23 -18.24 -8.01
C VAL A 158 -2.71 -18.25 -7.75
N PRO A 159 -1.96 -19.34 -8.00
CA PRO A 159 -0.55 -19.45 -7.64
C PRO A 159 0.33 -18.50 -8.46
N ALA A 160 1.16 -17.71 -7.78
CA ALA A 160 1.84 -16.51 -8.28
C ALA A 160 3.15 -16.74 -9.08
N ALA A 161 3.39 -17.91 -9.65
CA ALA A 161 4.63 -18.17 -10.42
C ALA A 161 4.40 -18.16 -11.94
N PHE A 162 3.39 -18.87 -12.44
CA PHE A 162 3.06 -18.88 -13.89
C PHE A 162 2.25 -17.67 -14.35
N ALA A 163 1.63 -16.93 -13.42
CA ALA A 163 0.86 -15.73 -13.73
C ALA A 163 1.75 -14.51 -14.02
N ALA A 164 2.98 -14.47 -13.51
CA ALA A 164 3.87 -13.32 -13.66
C ALA A 164 4.36 -13.13 -15.10
N ASP A 165 4.81 -14.21 -15.76
CA ASP A 165 5.23 -14.16 -17.16
C ASP A 165 4.06 -13.84 -18.09
N ALA A 166 2.91 -14.49 -17.87
CA ALA A 166 1.70 -14.21 -18.64
C ALA A 166 1.24 -12.74 -18.48
N ALA A 167 1.34 -12.17 -17.27
CA ALA A 167 1.01 -10.77 -17.04
C ALA A 167 1.97 -9.82 -17.78
N ARG A 168 3.28 -10.09 -17.74
CA ARG A 168 4.30 -9.34 -18.50
C ARG A 168 4.03 -9.37 -20.00
N ASP A 169 3.71 -10.54 -20.54
CA ASP A 169 3.40 -10.71 -21.95
C ASP A 169 2.15 -9.94 -22.37
N VAL A 170 1.11 -9.91 -21.52
CA VAL A 170 -0.09 -9.10 -21.75
C VAL A 170 0.24 -7.60 -21.78
N ILE A 171 1.08 -7.12 -20.86
CA ILE A 171 1.52 -5.71 -20.81
C ILE A 171 2.31 -5.35 -22.07
N LYS A 172 3.34 -6.14 -22.43
CA LYS A 172 4.12 -5.94 -23.66
C LYS A 172 3.25 -6.01 -24.91
N ALA A 173 2.28 -6.92 -24.98
CA ALA A 173 1.34 -6.99 -26.09
C ALA A 173 0.46 -5.72 -26.18
N GLY A 174 0.13 -5.11 -25.05
CA GLY A 174 -0.49 -3.78 -24.98
C GLY A 174 0.36 -2.71 -25.64
N TYR A 175 1.64 -2.64 -25.31
CA TYR A 175 2.58 -1.71 -25.95
C TYR A 175 2.77 -1.99 -27.44
N ALA A 176 2.84 -3.26 -27.83
CA ALA A 176 3.01 -3.62 -29.23
C ALA A 176 1.84 -3.12 -30.10
N ARG A 177 0.60 -3.15 -29.57
CA ARG A 177 -0.58 -2.58 -30.26
C ARG A 177 -0.55 -1.06 -30.38
N GLN A 178 0.15 -0.38 -29.47
CA GLN A 178 0.31 1.07 -29.46
C GLN A 178 1.57 1.52 -30.21
N ALA A 179 2.44 0.58 -30.60
CA ALA A 179 3.64 0.89 -31.34
C ALA A 179 3.27 1.37 -32.76
N GLY A 180 3.92 2.45 -33.20
CA GLY A 180 3.64 3.08 -34.48
C GLY A 180 4.13 2.27 -35.70
N PRO A 181 3.97 2.82 -36.91
CA PRO A 181 4.50 2.23 -38.13
C PRO A 181 6.02 1.95 -38.01
N GLY A 182 6.44 0.76 -38.40
CA GLY A 182 7.85 0.34 -38.30
C GLY A 182 8.21 -0.45 -37.04
N PHE A 183 7.24 -0.78 -36.18
CA PHE A 183 7.46 -1.71 -35.08
C PHE A 183 7.85 -3.11 -35.59
N SER A 184 9.03 -3.58 -35.21
CA SER A 184 9.59 -4.89 -35.59
C SER A 184 9.79 -5.83 -34.40
N GLY A 185 9.15 -5.55 -33.27
CA GLY A 185 9.37 -6.23 -32.00
C GLY A 185 10.23 -5.44 -31.02
N PHE A 186 10.15 -5.83 -29.75
CA PHE A 186 10.98 -5.25 -28.68
C PHE A 186 12.41 -5.80 -28.70
N SER A 187 13.37 -5.03 -28.19
CA SER A 187 14.80 -5.39 -28.14
C SER A 187 15.38 -5.08 -26.76
N ALA A 188 16.01 -6.09 -26.16
CA ALA A 188 16.75 -5.92 -24.92
C ALA A 188 17.96 -4.99 -25.08
N GLU A 189 18.58 -4.96 -26.26
CA GLU A 189 19.70 -4.07 -26.57
C GLU A 189 19.27 -2.60 -26.59
N ARG A 190 18.12 -2.30 -27.22
CA ARG A 190 17.55 -0.94 -27.18
C ARG A 190 17.11 -0.55 -25.78
N GLY A 191 16.50 -1.49 -25.04
CA GLY A 191 16.12 -1.28 -23.64
C GLY A 191 17.32 -0.99 -22.75
N ARG A 192 18.43 -1.70 -22.97
CA ARG A 192 19.70 -1.45 -22.27
C ARG A 192 20.26 -0.07 -22.60
N ALA A 193 20.29 0.30 -23.88
CA ALA A 193 20.76 1.62 -24.30
C ALA A 193 19.92 2.74 -23.68
N LEU A 194 18.60 2.56 -23.57
CA LEU A 194 17.71 3.48 -22.87
C LEU A 194 18.05 3.54 -21.36
N PHE A 195 18.16 2.39 -20.69
CA PHE A 195 18.46 2.29 -19.26
C PHE A 195 19.78 2.99 -18.89
N GLU A 196 20.81 2.81 -19.71
CA GLU A 196 22.15 3.40 -19.50
C GLU A 196 22.28 4.82 -20.06
N SER A 197 21.27 5.34 -20.76
CA SER A 197 21.32 6.66 -21.38
C SER A 197 21.50 7.77 -20.35
N LYS A 198 22.26 8.80 -20.73
CA LYS A 198 22.43 10.03 -19.96
C LYS A 198 21.58 11.13 -20.57
N ASN A 199 20.82 11.82 -19.73
CA ASN A 199 19.86 12.85 -20.09
C ASN A 199 20.12 14.09 -19.24
N THR A 200 19.64 15.24 -19.72
CA THR A 200 19.83 16.55 -19.07
C THR A 200 18.53 17.14 -18.56
N ALA A 201 17.43 16.40 -18.63
CA ALA A 201 16.11 16.86 -18.21
C ALA A 201 16.03 17.16 -16.70
N SER A 202 16.79 16.40 -15.90
CA SER A 202 16.92 16.61 -14.46
C SER A 202 18.39 16.59 -14.06
N PRO A 203 18.87 17.57 -13.27
CA PRO A 203 20.23 17.55 -12.72
C PRO A 203 20.42 16.40 -11.72
N ASP A 204 19.34 15.95 -11.07
CA ASP A 204 19.37 14.92 -10.03
C ASP A 204 19.15 13.51 -10.59
N TYR A 205 18.62 13.40 -11.82
CA TYR A 205 18.19 12.13 -12.42
C TYR A 205 18.67 12.01 -13.87
N ALA A 206 19.99 11.98 -14.04
CA ALA A 206 20.60 11.94 -15.37
C ALA A 206 20.35 10.61 -16.11
N SER A 207 20.03 9.51 -15.41
CA SER A 207 19.86 8.19 -16.01
C SER A 207 18.97 7.30 -15.14
N CYS A 208 18.38 6.24 -15.71
CA CYS A 208 17.73 5.19 -14.92
C CYS A 208 18.72 4.55 -13.93
N THR A 209 19.99 4.46 -14.33
CA THR A 209 21.09 3.95 -13.50
C THR A 209 21.38 4.83 -12.28
N THR A 210 20.95 6.09 -12.26
CA THR A 210 21.10 6.98 -11.10
C THR A 210 20.40 6.42 -9.86
N CYS A 211 19.24 5.78 -10.05
CA CYS A 211 18.51 5.14 -8.95
C CYS A 211 18.63 3.62 -8.94
N HIS A 212 18.75 2.96 -10.10
CA HIS A 212 18.74 1.49 -10.20
C HIS A 212 20.13 0.84 -10.28
N THR A 213 21.20 1.64 -10.19
CA THR A 213 22.59 1.22 -10.45
C THR A 213 22.80 0.74 -11.89
N SER A 214 24.05 0.45 -12.27
CA SER A 214 24.35 -0.16 -13.57
C SER A 214 24.01 -1.66 -13.64
N ASP A 215 23.85 -2.32 -12.49
CA ASP A 215 23.48 -3.73 -12.41
C ASP A 215 22.03 -3.85 -11.92
N PRO A 216 21.06 -4.09 -12.82
CA PRO A 216 19.64 -4.08 -12.47
C PRO A 216 19.23 -5.24 -11.54
N THR A 217 20.12 -6.21 -11.30
CA THR A 217 19.91 -7.31 -10.34
C THR A 217 20.16 -6.89 -8.89
N ARG A 218 20.78 -5.72 -8.68
CA ARG A 218 21.10 -5.20 -7.35
C ARG A 218 20.00 -4.27 -6.86
N TYR A 219 19.97 -4.10 -5.54
CA TYR A 219 19.16 -3.05 -4.94
C TYR A 219 19.67 -1.69 -5.40
N GLY A 220 18.72 -0.86 -5.84
CA GLY A 220 18.94 0.54 -6.11
C GLY A 220 18.73 1.41 -4.88
N GLN A 221 18.86 2.72 -5.07
CA GLN A 221 18.58 3.71 -4.05
C GLN A 221 18.04 4.98 -4.71
N HIS A 222 16.92 5.50 -4.22
CA HIS A 222 16.34 6.72 -4.74
C HIS A 222 17.28 7.91 -4.48
N ALA A 223 17.65 8.64 -5.54
CA ALA A 223 18.75 9.61 -5.50
C ALA A 223 18.55 10.76 -4.49
N LYS A 224 17.30 11.15 -4.22
CA LYS A 224 16.99 12.23 -3.26
C LYS A 224 16.68 11.74 -1.86
N THR A 225 15.87 10.69 -1.75
CA THR A 225 15.34 10.24 -0.45
C THR A 225 16.23 9.20 0.21
N GLY A 226 17.14 8.56 -0.54
CA GLY A 226 17.97 7.48 -0.03
C GLY A 226 17.20 6.18 0.22
N ARG A 227 15.90 6.11 -0.11
CA ARG A 227 15.09 4.90 0.04
C ARG A 227 15.66 3.79 -0.83
N SER A 228 15.82 2.59 -0.27
CA SER A 228 16.24 1.43 -1.05
C SER A 228 15.17 1.08 -2.08
N ILE A 229 15.61 0.69 -3.28
CA ILE A 229 14.73 0.27 -4.37
C ILE A 229 15.03 -1.20 -4.64
N GLN A 230 14.01 -2.06 -4.57
CA GLN A 230 14.14 -3.48 -4.92
C GLN A 230 14.71 -3.64 -6.35
N PRO A 231 15.46 -4.72 -6.64
CA PRO A 231 15.98 -4.98 -7.98
C PRO A 231 14.90 -4.82 -9.07
N VAL A 232 15.29 -4.27 -10.21
CA VAL A 232 14.40 -4.07 -11.37
C VAL A 232 14.51 -5.18 -12.41
N ALA A 233 15.61 -5.93 -12.39
CA ALA A 233 15.76 -7.16 -13.17
C ALA A 233 14.76 -8.22 -12.73
N VAL A 234 14.21 -8.94 -13.71
CA VAL A 234 13.19 -9.97 -13.46
C VAL A 234 13.79 -11.20 -12.78
N SER A 235 15.05 -11.55 -13.05
CA SER A 235 15.71 -12.69 -12.39
C SER A 235 15.86 -12.50 -10.88
N ALA A 236 16.12 -11.27 -10.45
CA ALA A 236 16.31 -10.92 -9.05
C ALA A 236 15.00 -10.54 -8.37
N ASN A 237 14.03 -10.02 -9.13
CA ASN A 237 12.69 -9.69 -8.65
C ASN A 237 11.60 -10.11 -9.65
N PRO A 238 11.12 -11.36 -9.59
CA PRO A 238 10.13 -11.89 -10.53
C PRO A 238 8.76 -11.21 -10.50
N LYS A 239 8.49 -10.34 -9.53
CA LYS A 239 7.24 -9.55 -9.44
C LYS A 239 7.26 -8.30 -10.31
N ARG A 240 8.43 -7.87 -10.81
CA ARG A 240 8.54 -6.69 -11.66
C ARG A 240 7.74 -6.87 -12.96
N PHE A 241 7.06 -5.80 -13.36
CA PHE A 241 6.24 -5.72 -14.57
C PHE A 241 5.04 -6.67 -14.63
N THR A 242 4.42 -6.99 -13.49
CA THR A 242 3.27 -7.91 -13.42
C THR A 242 1.91 -7.22 -13.19
N ASP A 243 1.93 -5.94 -12.82
CA ASP A 243 0.72 -5.12 -12.61
C ASP A 243 0.75 -3.96 -13.61
N ALA A 244 -0.17 -3.98 -14.58
CA ALA A 244 -0.22 -3.00 -15.65
C ALA A 244 -0.41 -1.57 -15.14
N ALA A 245 -1.23 -1.37 -14.10
CA ALA A 245 -1.50 -0.04 -13.56
C ALA A 245 -0.25 0.51 -12.86
N LYS A 246 0.43 -0.31 -12.04
CA LYS A 246 1.70 0.08 -11.41
C LYS A 246 2.77 0.35 -12.47
N VAL A 247 2.85 -0.44 -13.54
CA VAL A 247 3.82 -0.23 -14.62
C VAL A 247 3.61 1.10 -15.33
N GLU A 248 2.37 1.43 -15.71
CA GLU A 248 2.09 2.73 -16.33
C GLU A 248 2.38 3.91 -15.40
N GLU A 249 1.98 3.81 -14.14
CA GLU A 249 2.25 4.84 -13.12
C GLU A 249 3.75 5.14 -13.03
N ARG A 250 4.58 4.09 -12.94
CA ARG A 250 6.04 4.24 -12.85
C ARG A 250 6.62 4.82 -14.14
N PHE A 251 6.25 4.30 -15.30
CA PHE A 251 6.79 4.85 -16.55
C PHE A 251 6.38 6.30 -16.80
N ASP A 252 5.14 6.68 -16.51
CA ASP A 252 4.67 8.04 -16.75
C ASP A 252 5.45 9.06 -15.91
N ARG A 253 5.70 8.74 -14.64
CA ARG A 253 6.50 9.59 -13.75
C ARG A 253 8.00 9.53 -14.07
N ASP A 254 8.57 8.33 -14.18
CA ASP A 254 10.01 8.13 -14.24
C ASP A 254 10.56 8.55 -15.61
N CYS A 255 9.84 8.29 -16.71
CA CYS A 255 10.25 8.77 -18.03
C CYS A 255 10.21 10.30 -18.10
N GLN A 256 9.18 10.94 -17.54
CA GLN A 256 9.11 12.39 -17.51
C GLN A 256 10.24 12.99 -16.66
N THR A 257 10.61 12.33 -15.56
CA THR A 257 11.68 12.77 -14.65
C THR A 257 13.08 12.60 -15.26
N VAL A 258 13.36 11.43 -15.85
CA VAL A 258 14.69 11.09 -16.38
C VAL A 258 14.89 11.62 -17.80
N LEU A 259 13.90 11.46 -18.67
CA LEU A 259 13.99 11.80 -20.10
C LEU A 259 13.42 13.20 -20.42
N GLY A 260 12.65 13.81 -19.50
CA GLY A 260 11.96 15.07 -19.75
C GLY A 260 10.73 14.94 -20.66
N ARG A 261 10.31 13.71 -20.97
CA ARG A 261 9.17 13.38 -21.84
C ARG A 261 8.58 12.02 -21.48
N ALA A 262 7.36 11.76 -21.94
CA ALA A 262 6.80 10.42 -21.89
C ALA A 262 7.64 9.44 -22.73
N CYS A 263 7.77 8.20 -22.23
CA CYS A 263 8.28 7.10 -23.04
C CYS A 263 7.26 6.70 -24.10
N SER A 264 7.74 6.41 -25.31
CA SER A 264 6.94 5.76 -26.35
C SER A 264 6.61 4.32 -25.95
N ALA A 265 5.58 3.74 -26.57
CA ALA A 265 5.23 2.33 -26.34
C ALA A 265 6.39 1.38 -26.67
N THR A 266 7.17 1.68 -27.71
CA THR A 266 8.38 0.91 -28.07
C THR A 266 9.43 0.97 -26.97
N GLU A 267 9.70 2.15 -26.41
CA GLU A 267 10.67 2.32 -25.29
C GLU A 267 10.22 1.58 -24.04
N LYS A 268 8.93 1.67 -23.66
CA LYS A 268 8.38 0.95 -22.51
C LYS A 268 8.57 -0.57 -22.68
N GLY A 269 8.25 -1.12 -23.86
CA GLY A 269 8.43 -2.56 -24.11
C GLY A 269 9.88 -3.00 -24.26
N ASP A 270 10.75 -2.18 -24.86
CA ASP A 270 12.20 -2.45 -24.94
C ASP A 270 12.83 -2.49 -23.54
N TYR A 271 12.45 -1.56 -22.67
CA TYR A 271 12.89 -1.53 -21.27
C TYR A 271 12.51 -2.83 -20.56
N ILE A 272 11.24 -3.27 -20.67
CA ILE A 272 10.80 -4.53 -20.07
C ILE A 272 11.56 -5.72 -20.65
N ALA A 273 11.77 -5.79 -21.97
CA ALA A 273 12.54 -6.85 -22.60
C ALA A 273 13.99 -6.91 -22.08
N TYR A 274 14.60 -5.76 -21.80
CA TYR A 274 15.92 -5.71 -21.16
C TYR A 274 15.87 -6.23 -19.72
N MET A 275 14.89 -5.82 -18.92
CA MET A 275 14.75 -6.30 -17.54
C MET A 275 14.44 -7.81 -17.47
N GLU A 276 13.70 -8.37 -18.42
CA GLU A 276 13.45 -9.80 -18.55
C GLU A 276 14.70 -10.60 -18.94
N SER A 277 15.62 -9.97 -19.70
CA SER A 277 16.90 -10.58 -20.06
C SER A 277 17.92 -10.63 -18.92
N LYS A 278 17.59 -9.99 -17.78
CA LYS A 278 18.45 -9.83 -16.61
C LYS A 278 17.92 -10.58 -15.42
#